data_AF-A0A256SIN8-F1
#
_entry.id   AF-A0A256SIN8-F1
#
_cell.length_a   1.000
_cell.length_b   1.000
_cell.length_c   1.000
_cell.angle_alpha   90.00
_cell.angle_beta   90.00
_cell.angle_gamma   90.00
#
_symmetry.space_group_name_H-M   'P 1'
#
loop_
_entity.id
_entity.type
_entity.pdbx_description
1 polymer ?
#
loop_
_entity_poly.entity_id
_entity_poly.type
_entity_poly.pdbx_seq_one_letter_code
_entity_poly.pdbx_strand_id
1 'polypeptide(L)'
;MKKVASGNYKKEVVLKINKAMFSMYEDMDHMVEDMVKNNWQTSKSSYEGIINHEMGHIVAQRGLDQLLGLDPKKEYTYDEASTFASSFKANAFETPIIKQTFDEAGLDLTKENLEKYISRYGATNNAEAFAELYSNEDTSNKLKKIFDKALGLMSKTIYRKG
;
A
#
# COMPACT_ATOMS: atom_id res chain seq x y z
N MET A 1 40.36 -15.20 -17.95
CA MET A 1 39.38 -14.65 -16.98
C MET A 1 39.30 -13.15 -17.19
N LYS A 2 38.17 -12.63 -17.70
CA LYS A 2 37.96 -11.20 -17.97
C LYS A 2 37.10 -10.58 -16.87
N LYS A 3 37.59 -9.49 -16.27
CA LYS A 3 36.85 -8.61 -15.35
C LYS A 3 35.86 -7.76 -16.15
N VAL A 4 34.65 -7.58 -15.64
CA VAL A 4 33.66 -6.62 -16.18
C VAL A 4 33.59 -5.44 -15.22
N ALA A 5 33.78 -4.24 -15.76
CA ALA A 5 33.64 -2.97 -15.07
C ALA A 5 32.18 -2.51 -15.15
N SER A 6 31.67 -1.99 -14.03
CA SER A 6 30.36 -1.35 -13.91
C SER A 6 30.48 0.15 -14.14
N GLY A 7 29.54 0.73 -14.89
CA GLY A 7 29.33 2.18 -14.88
C GLY A 7 28.54 2.75 -16.05
N ASN A 8 27.52 3.53 -15.67
CA ASN A 8 26.91 4.69 -16.35
C ASN A 8 25.53 4.48 -17.00
N TYR A 9 24.48 4.97 -16.33
CA TYR A 9 23.24 5.40 -16.98
C TYR A 9 22.64 6.66 -16.33
N LYS A 10 22.46 7.71 -17.14
CA LYS A 10 21.41 8.74 -17.11
C LYS A 10 21.13 9.06 -18.59
N LYS A 11 19.92 8.91 -19.13
CA LYS A 11 18.74 9.81 -19.21
C LYS A 11 17.76 9.07 -20.16
N GLU A 12 16.44 9.17 -20.18
CA GLU A 12 15.55 10.33 -20.05
C GLU A 12 14.07 9.85 -19.86
N VAL A 13 13.22 10.79 -19.46
CA VAL A 13 11.92 10.73 -18.76
C VAL A 13 10.73 10.14 -19.56
N VAL A 14 9.63 9.74 -18.86
CA VAL A 14 8.17 9.92 -19.20
C VAL A 14 7.25 8.73 -18.75
N LEU A 15 6.91 8.58 -17.45
CA LEU A 15 5.83 7.70 -16.86
C LEU A 15 4.35 8.23 -16.83
N LYS A 16 3.46 7.86 -17.76
CA LYS A 16 2.02 8.26 -17.73
C LYS A 16 1.30 7.05 -17.19
N ILE A 17 0.63 7.13 -16.03
CA ILE A 17 -0.16 5.98 -15.59
C ILE A 17 -1.48 5.94 -16.35
N ASN A 18 -1.51 5.01 -17.29
CA ASN A 18 -2.63 4.54 -18.08
C ASN A 18 -3.07 3.18 -17.50
N LYS A 19 -4.38 2.87 -17.52
CA LYS A 19 -4.97 1.63 -16.98
C LYS A 19 -4.47 0.31 -17.62
N ALA A 20 -3.64 0.38 -18.68
CA ALA A 20 -2.84 -0.75 -19.15
C ALA A 20 -1.69 -1.16 -18.19
N MET A 21 -1.36 -0.35 -17.18
CA MET A 21 -0.29 -0.61 -16.21
C MET A 21 -0.53 -1.76 -15.23
N PHE A 22 -1.66 -2.43 -15.32
CA PHE A 22 -1.98 -3.64 -14.56
C PHE A 22 -1.95 -4.92 -15.42
N SER A 23 -1.51 -4.86 -16.69
CA SER A 23 -1.49 -6.02 -17.59
C SER A 23 -0.15 -6.76 -17.68
N MET A 24 0.82 -6.48 -16.81
CA MET A 24 2.06 -7.27 -16.71
C MET A 24 2.14 -7.92 -15.34
N TYR A 25 1.71 -9.18 -15.27
CA TYR A 25 1.91 -10.07 -14.12
C TYR A 25 3.40 -10.19 -13.74
N GLU A 26 4.32 -9.96 -14.69
CA GLU A 26 5.78 -10.03 -14.48
C GLU A 26 6.31 -9.02 -13.45
N ASP A 27 5.78 -7.79 -13.36
CA ASP A 27 6.22 -6.82 -12.34
C ASP A 27 5.72 -7.18 -10.93
N MET A 28 4.56 -7.87 -10.84
CA MET A 28 4.08 -8.41 -9.56
C MET A 28 4.92 -9.59 -9.11
N ASP A 29 5.31 -10.49 -10.04
CA ASP A 29 6.21 -11.60 -9.71
C ASP A 29 7.56 -11.08 -9.21
N HIS A 30 8.12 -10.02 -9.80
CA HIS A 30 9.35 -9.41 -9.32
C HIS A 30 9.20 -8.74 -7.94
N MET A 31 8.09 -8.04 -7.69
CA MET A 31 7.82 -7.46 -6.37
C MET A 31 7.60 -8.54 -5.30
N VAL A 32 6.85 -9.59 -5.63
CA VAL A 32 6.64 -10.75 -4.76
C VAL A 32 7.94 -11.52 -4.55
N GLU A 33 8.76 -11.71 -5.59
CA GLU A 33 10.09 -12.32 -5.49
C GLU A 33 11.03 -11.51 -4.60
N ASP A 34 11.05 -10.18 -4.71
CA ASP A 34 11.86 -9.32 -3.84
C ASP A 34 11.35 -9.37 -2.40
N MET A 35 10.04 -9.42 -2.18
CA MET A 35 9.46 -9.60 -0.84
C MET A 35 9.81 -10.98 -0.25
N VAL A 36 9.82 -12.02 -1.08
CA VAL A 36 10.25 -13.37 -0.69
C VAL A 36 11.75 -13.40 -0.38
N LYS A 37 12.60 -12.87 -1.27
CA LYS A 37 14.07 -12.84 -1.13
C LYS A 37 14.51 -12.04 0.10
N ASN A 38 13.83 -10.95 0.41
CA ASN A 38 14.14 -10.11 1.57
C ASN A 38 13.43 -10.58 2.86
N ASN A 39 12.68 -11.68 2.82
CA ASN A 39 11.94 -12.23 3.94
C ASN A 39 10.96 -11.23 4.58
N TRP A 40 10.35 -10.39 3.74
CA TRP A 40 9.36 -9.38 4.13
C TRP A 40 7.94 -9.93 4.16
N GLN A 41 7.77 -11.23 3.91
CA GLN A 41 6.47 -11.88 3.87
C GLN A 41 5.82 -11.99 5.25
N THR A 42 4.58 -11.54 5.34
CA THR A 42 3.69 -11.84 6.46
C THR A 42 3.30 -13.31 6.44
N SER A 43 3.40 -14.01 7.57
CA SER A 43 2.99 -15.40 7.68
C SER A 43 1.46 -15.52 7.54
N LYS A 44 0.99 -15.81 6.32
CA LYS A 44 -0.41 -16.13 6.01
C LYS A 44 -0.58 -17.63 5.77
N SER A 45 -1.81 -18.13 5.93
CA SER A 45 -2.12 -19.55 5.76
C SER A 45 -2.14 -20.02 4.29
N SER A 46 -2.10 -19.10 3.32
CA SER A 46 -2.10 -19.41 1.88
C SER A 46 -1.27 -18.39 1.10
N TYR A 47 -0.71 -18.82 -0.05
CA TYR A 47 -0.04 -17.93 -1.00
C TYR A 47 -0.95 -16.81 -1.51
N GLU A 48 -2.22 -17.11 -1.75
CA GLU A 48 -3.23 -16.12 -2.14
C GLU A 48 -3.38 -15.02 -1.06
N GLY A 49 -3.39 -15.40 0.22
CA GLY A 49 -3.43 -14.45 1.33
C GLY A 49 -2.18 -13.58 1.42
N ILE A 50 -1.01 -14.10 1.05
CA ILE A 50 0.24 -13.32 0.94
C ILE A 50 0.10 -12.30 -0.19
N ILE A 51 -0.27 -12.75 -1.41
CA ILE A 51 -0.46 -11.87 -2.57
C ILE A 51 -1.46 -10.77 -2.26
N ASN A 52 -2.60 -11.11 -1.65
CA ASN A 52 -3.64 -10.14 -1.31
C ASN A 52 -3.16 -9.12 -0.26
N HIS A 53 -2.31 -9.53 0.69
CA HIS A 53 -1.70 -8.61 1.67
C HIS A 53 -0.75 -7.62 0.98
N GLU A 54 0.15 -8.11 0.14
CA GLU A 54 1.08 -7.23 -0.59
C GLU A 54 0.36 -6.30 -1.57
N MET A 55 -0.72 -6.79 -2.19
CA MET A 55 -1.60 -5.93 -2.98
C MET A 55 -2.23 -4.81 -2.15
N GLY A 56 -2.49 -5.02 -0.86
CA GLY A 56 -2.91 -3.98 0.05
C GLY A 56 -1.87 -2.85 0.16
N HIS A 57 -0.59 -3.18 0.33
CA HIS A 57 0.49 -2.19 0.34
C HIS A 57 0.62 -1.45 -0.99
N ILE A 58 0.50 -2.16 -2.12
CA ILE A 58 0.53 -1.54 -3.45
C ILE A 58 -0.63 -0.53 -3.60
N VAL A 59 -1.85 -0.92 -3.21
CA VAL A 59 -3.02 -0.02 -3.25
C VAL A 59 -2.77 1.21 -2.37
N ALA A 60 -2.22 1.03 -1.17
CA ALA A 60 -1.93 2.13 -0.27
C ALA A 60 -0.88 3.11 -0.84
N GLN A 61 0.21 2.58 -1.39
CA GLN A 61 1.24 3.37 -2.07
C GLN A 61 0.66 4.18 -3.24
N ARG A 62 -0.17 3.56 -4.08
CA ARG A 62 -0.81 4.27 -5.21
C ARG A 62 -1.81 5.31 -4.73
N GLY A 63 -2.53 5.03 -3.66
CA GLY A 63 -3.41 6.00 -3.02
C GLY A 63 -2.65 7.22 -2.50
N LEU A 64 -1.49 7.00 -1.89
CA LEU A 64 -0.59 8.07 -1.45
C LEU A 64 -0.03 8.89 -2.61
N ASP A 65 0.43 8.23 -3.67
CA ASP A 65 0.92 8.90 -4.88
C ASP A 65 -0.15 9.87 -5.42
N GLN A 66 -1.40 9.42 -5.50
CA GLN A 66 -2.52 10.25 -5.96
C GLN A 66 -2.87 11.37 -4.97
N LEU A 67 -2.86 11.09 -3.66
CA LEU A 67 -3.13 12.07 -2.63
C LEU A 67 -2.14 13.25 -2.69
N LEU A 68 -0.89 12.95 -3.01
CA LEU A 68 0.19 13.94 -3.15
C LEU A 68 0.30 14.52 -4.57
N GLY A 69 -0.54 14.07 -5.51
CA GLY A 69 -0.52 14.53 -6.89
C GLY A 69 0.76 14.17 -7.63
N LEU A 70 1.37 13.02 -7.31
CA LEU A 70 2.59 12.58 -7.94
C LEU A 70 2.33 12.11 -9.37
N ASP A 71 2.90 12.82 -10.33
CA ASP A 71 3.09 12.37 -11.70
C ASP A 71 4.40 11.57 -11.80
N PRO A 72 4.36 10.28 -12.15
CA PRO A 72 5.58 9.52 -12.24
C PRO A 72 6.48 10.02 -13.40
N LYS A 73 5.97 10.80 -14.37
CA LYS A 73 6.81 11.48 -15.41
C LYS A 73 7.68 12.56 -14.84
N LYS A 74 7.39 13.04 -13.64
CA LYS A 74 7.99 14.26 -13.14
C LYS A 74 9.25 13.93 -12.34
N GLU A 75 10.28 14.74 -12.55
CA GLU A 75 11.40 14.80 -11.61
C GLU A 75 10.99 15.65 -10.41
N TYR A 76 11.22 15.12 -9.21
CA TYR A 76 10.87 15.77 -7.96
C TYR A 76 12.07 16.49 -7.35
N THR A 77 11.80 17.65 -6.77
CA THR A 77 12.75 18.35 -5.91
C THR A 77 13.00 17.55 -4.63
N TYR A 78 14.09 17.89 -3.92
CA TYR A 78 14.39 17.30 -2.62
C TYR A 78 13.25 17.49 -1.62
N ASP A 79 12.62 18.67 -1.60
CA ASP A 79 11.53 18.99 -0.68
C ASP A 79 10.27 18.17 -0.98
N GLU A 80 9.94 17.96 -2.25
CA GLU A 80 8.84 17.08 -2.67
C GLU A 80 9.13 15.61 -2.31
N ALA A 81 10.35 15.13 -2.53
CA ALA A 81 10.76 13.78 -2.15
C ALA A 81 10.76 13.58 -0.62
N SER A 82 11.16 14.60 0.14
CA SER A 82 11.11 14.61 1.61
C SER A 82 9.66 14.60 2.12
N THR A 83 8.77 15.34 1.46
CA THR A 83 7.32 15.33 1.74
C THR A 83 6.73 13.95 1.48
N PHE A 84 7.10 13.31 0.39
CA PHE A 84 6.71 11.93 0.12
C PHE A 84 7.22 10.97 1.21
N ALA A 85 8.51 10.99 1.52
CA ALA A 85 9.12 10.08 2.49
C ALA A 85 8.51 10.25 3.89
N SER A 86 8.23 11.49 4.31
CA SER A 86 7.56 11.78 5.58
C SER A 86 6.11 11.32 5.59
N SER A 87 5.36 11.51 4.49
CA SER A 87 3.97 11.05 4.35
C SER A 87 3.86 9.53 4.31
N PHE A 88 4.79 8.86 3.62
CA PHE A 88 4.90 7.40 3.58
C PHE A 88 5.20 6.84 4.97
N LYS A 89 6.20 7.39 5.67
CA LYS A 89 6.55 6.98 7.04
C LYS A 89 5.41 7.21 8.04
N ALA A 90 4.56 8.21 7.78
CA ALA A 90 3.40 8.52 8.61
C ALA A 90 2.15 7.69 8.25
N ASN A 91 2.23 6.80 7.25
CA ASN A 91 1.11 6.01 6.72
C ASN A 91 -0.09 6.93 6.40
N ALA A 92 0.18 8.03 5.70
CA ALA A 92 -0.76 9.13 5.53
C ALA A 92 -2.02 8.75 4.73
N PHE A 93 -1.95 7.70 3.91
CA PHE A 93 -3.09 7.20 3.16
C PHE A 93 -3.93 6.23 4.01
N GLU A 94 -3.26 5.32 4.73
CA GLU A 94 -3.87 4.22 5.46
C GLU A 94 -4.49 4.69 6.78
N THR A 95 -3.79 5.56 7.51
CA THR A 95 -4.20 6.07 8.82
C THR A 95 -5.63 6.61 8.86
N PRO A 96 -6.07 7.52 7.95
CA PRO A 96 -7.44 8.01 7.97
C PRO A 96 -8.48 6.91 7.67
N ILE A 97 -8.15 5.94 6.82
CA ILE A 97 -9.04 4.83 6.47
C ILE A 97 -9.21 3.89 7.67
N ILE A 98 -8.12 3.51 8.32
CA ILE A 98 -8.14 2.66 9.52
C ILE A 98 -8.87 3.37 10.66
N LYS A 99 -8.58 4.65 10.88
CA LYS A 99 -9.28 5.44 11.90
C LYS A 99 -10.78 5.48 11.65
N GLN A 100 -11.21 5.84 10.43
CA GLN A 100 -12.63 5.85 10.07
C GLN A 100 -13.27 4.46 10.24
N THR A 101 -12.53 3.39 9.92
CA THR A 101 -13.01 2.01 10.06
C THR A 101 -13.33 1.66 11.52
N PHE A 102 -12.43 2.02 12.44
CA PHE A 102 -12.61 1.78 13.87
C PHE A 102 -13.70 2.68 14.47
N ASP A 103 -13.70 3.96 14.09
CA ASP A 103 -14.72 4.93 14.52
C ASP A 103 -16.13 4.48 14.10
N GLU A 104 -16.34 4.07 12.84
CA GLU A 104 -17.63 3.55 12.35
C GLU A 104 -18.00 2.19 12.97
N ALA A 105 -17.02 1.42 13.43
CA ALA A 105 -17.25 0.17 14.15
C ALA A 105 -17.60 0.40 15.64
N GLY A 106 -17.44 1.63 16.15
CA GLY A 106 -17.58 1.95 17.58
C GLY A 106 -16.43 1.39 18.42
N LEU A 107 -15.22 1.33 17.86
CA LEU A 107 -14.02 0.80 18.49
C LEU A 107 -12.97 1.90 18.61
N ASP A 108 -12.22 1.92 19.72
CA ASP A 108 -11.05 2.78 19.83
C ASP A 108 -9.88 2.20 19.01
N LEU A 109 -9.15 3.06 18.29
CA LEU A 109 -7.95 2.66 17.57
C LEU A 109 -6.78 2.47 18.54
N THR A 110 -6.71 1.29 19.14
CA THR A 110 -5.65 0.87 20.06
C THR A 110 -4.94 -0.38 19.54
N LYS A 111 -3.70 -0.61 20.00
CA LYS A 111 -2.97 -1.84 19.68
C LYS A 111 -3.78 -3.09 20.05
N GLU A 112 -4.39 -3.10 21.24
CA GLU A 112 -5.22 -4.23 21.70
C GLU A 112 -6.39 -4.51 20.74
N ASN A 113 -7.11 -3.48 20.30
CA ASN A 113 -8.21 -3.67 19.36
C ASN A 113 -7.70 -4.09 17.97
N LEU A 114 -6.55 -3.58 17.50
CA LEU A 114 -5.93 -4.04 16.27
C LEU A 114 -5.58 -5.54 16.34
N GLU A 115 -4.97 -6.00 17.43
CA GLU A 115 -4.63 -7.41 17.62
C GLU A 115 -5.87 -8.30 17.69
N LYS A 116 -6.92 -7.82 18.38
CA LYS A 116 -8.18 -8.56 18.59
C LYS A 116 -9.03 -8.68 17.33
N TYR A 117 -9.12 -7.63 16.52
CA TYR A 117 -10.07 -7.55 15.41
C TYR A 117 -9.43 -7.67 14.02
N ILE A 118 -8.11 -7.51 13.91
CA ILE A 118 -7.36 -7.67 12.66
C ILE A 118 -6.40 -8.83 12.80
N SER A 119 -5.23 -8.60 13.39
CA SER A 119 -4.22 -9.62 13.70
C SER A 119 -3.10 -9.01 14.53
N ARG A 120 -2.30 -9.87 15.19
CA ARG A 120 -1.10 -9.42 15.91
C ARG A 120 -0.12 -8.69 15.01
N TYR A 121 0.00 -9.12 13.76
CA TYR A 121 0.87 -8.49 12.78
C TYR A 121 0.32 -7.14 12.30
N GLY A 122 -0.98 -7.07 12.02
CA GLY A 122 -1.68 -5.83 11.67
C GLY A 122 -1.58 -4.74 12.74
N ALA A 123 -1.33 -5.11 14.00
CA ALA A 123 -1.13 -4.17 15.09
C ALA A 123 0.27 -3.50 15.13
N THR A 124 1.16 -3.83 14.18
CA THR A 124 2.50 -3.24 14.07
C THR A 124 2.43 -1.76 13.70
N ASN A 125 1.63 -1.41 12.69
CA ASN A 125 1.37 -0.05 12.24
C ASN A 125 0.12 -0.02 11.34
N ASN A 126 -0.32 1.17 10.91
CA ASN A 126 -1.52 1.30 10.06
C ASN A 126 -1.38 0.75 8.64
N ALA A 127 -0.15 0.59 8.13
CA ALA A 127 0.09 -0.01 6.82
C ALA A 127 -0.17 -1.52 6.89
N GLU A 128 0.29 -2.18 7.96
CA GLU A 128 -0.03 -3.60 8.20
C GLU A 128 -1.51 -3.80 8.49
N ALA A 129 -2.12 -2.94 9.32
CA ALA A 129 -3.57 -3.00 9.57
C ALA A 129 -4.37 -2.89 8.27
N PHE A 130 -3.95 -2.01 7.36
CA PHE A 130 -4.57 -1.83 6.05
C PHE A 130 -4.39 -3.07 5.18
N ALA A 131 -3.17 -3.58 5.03
CA ALA A 131 -2.89 -4.76 4.22
C ALA A 131 -3.60 -6.01 4.73
N GLU A 132 -3.64 -6.20 6.06
CA GLU A 132 -4.38 -7.27 6.70
C GLU A 132 -5.88 -7.19 6.43
N LEU A 133 -6.50 -6.02 6.61
CA LEU A 133 -7.92 -5.82 6.30
C LEU A 133 -8.19 -5.98 4.81
N TYR A 134 -7.35 -5.45 3.93
CA TYR A 134 -7.50 -5.58 2.48
C TYR A 134 -7.46 -7.06 2.06
N SER A 135 -6.54 -7.84 2.62
CA SER A 135 -6.38 -9.28 2.38
C SER A 135 -7.46 -10.17 3.00
N ASN A 136 -8.36 -9.61 3.81
CA ASN A 136 -9.38 -10.40 4.50
C ASN A 136 -10.47 -10.82 3.52
N GLU A 137 -10.49 -12.10 3.18
CA GLU A 137 -11.47 -12.70 2.25
C GLU A 137 -12.83 -12.97 2.90
N ASP A 138 -12.94 -12.87 4.23
CA ASP A 138 -14.22 -13.00 4.92
C ASP A 138 -15.09 -11.75 4.68
N THR A 139 -15.81 -11.78 3.57
CA THR A 139 -16.78 -10.74 3.20
C THR A 139 -17.96 -10.64 4.16
N SER A 140 -18.14 -11.57 5.10
CA SER A 140 -19.15 -11.46 6.16
C SER A 140 -18.67 -10.62 7.35
N ASN A 141 -17.35 -10.45 7.50
CA ASN A 141 -16.73 -9.68 8.56
C ASN A 141 -17.19 -8.21 8.53
N LYS A 142 -17.77 -7.75 9.64
CA LYS A 142 -18.30 -6.39 9.78
C LYS A 142 -17.22 -5.32 9.59
N LEU A 143 -16.03 -5.54 10.17
CA LEU A 143 -14.93 -4.58 10.11
C LEU A 143 -14.41 -4.44 8.67
N LYS A 144 -14.31 -5.56 7.93
CA LYS A 144 -13.97 -5.57 6.50
C LYS A 144 -14.94 -4.75 5.65
N LYS A 145 -16.26 -4.92 5.86
CA LYS A 145 -17.28 -4.15 5.12
C LYS A 145 -17.16 -2.64 5.35
N ILE A 146 -16.88 -2.25 6.59
CA ILE A 146 -16.69 -0.83 6.94
C ILE A 146 -15.41 -0.31 6.28
N PHE A 147 -14.32 -1.09 6.35
CA PHE A 147 -13.06 -0.78 5.68
C PHE A 147 -13.24 -0.56 4.17
N ASP A 148 -13.93 -1.46 3.48
CA ASP A 148 -14.17 -1.35 2.03
C ASP A 148 -14.96 -0.09 1.67
N LYS A 149 -15.92 0.28 2.51
CA LYS A 149 -16.67 1.53 2.36
C LYS A 149 -15.77 2.75 2.57
N ALA A 150 -14.93 2.76 3.61
CA ALA A 150 -14.00 3.85 3.89
C ALA A 150 -12.98 4.03 2.75
N LEU A 151 -12.38 2.93 2.27
CA LEU A 151 -11.48 2.93 1.12
C LEU A 151 -12.15 3.46 -0.15
N GLY A 152 -13.39 3.02 -0.41
CA GLY A 152 -14.19 3.49 -1.55
C GLY A 152 -14.51 4.99 -1.49
N LEU A 153 -14.78 5.53 -0.30
CA LEU A 153 -15.02 6.97 -0.10
C LEU A 153 -13.74 7.80 -0.28
N MET A 154 -12.61 7.33 0.25
CA MET A 154 -11.31 7.99 0.07
C MET A 154 -10.93 8.05 -1.41
N SER A 155 -11.08 6.93 -2.11
CA SER A 155 -10.82 6.84 -3.56
C SER A 155 -11.66 7.87 -4.33
N LYS A 156 -12.97 7.95 -4.08
CA LYS A 156 -13.85 8.93 -4.73
C LYS A 156 -13.46 10.39 -4.44
N THR A 157 -12.93 10.66 -3.25
CA THR A 157 -12.49 12.01 -2.86
C THR A 157 -11.25 12.43 -3.61
N ILE A 158 -10.29 11.51 -3.78
CA ILE A 158 -9.06 11.73 -4.54
C ILE A 158 -9.38 11.93 -6.02
N TYR A 159 -10.22 11.07 -6.62
CA TYR A 159 -10.59 11.15 -8.06
C TYR A 159 -11.46 12.35 -8.44
N ARG A 160 -12.07 13.06 -7.49
CA ARG A 160 -12.82 14.30 -7.78
C ARG A 160 -11.94 15.56 -7.78
N LYS A 161 -10.70 15.46 -7.29
CA LYS A 161 -9.78 16.59 -7.16
C LYS A 161 -8.73 16.68 -8.28
N GLY A 162 -8.57 15.62 -9.08
CA GLY A 162 -7.72 15.60 -10.30
C GLY A 162 -8.56 15.76 -11.56
#